data_AF-A0A3N5Q1T3-F1
#
_entry.id   AF-A0A3N5Q1T3-F1
#
_cell.length_a   1.000
_cell.length_b   1.000
_cell.length_c   1.000
_cell.angle_alpha   90.00
_cell.angle_beta   90.00
_cell.angle_gamma   90.00
#
_symmetry.space_group_name_H-M   'P 1'
#
loop_
_entity.id
_entity.type
_entity.pdbx_description
1 polymer ?
#
loop_
_entity_poly.entity_id
_entity_poly.type
_entity_poly.pdbx_seq_one_letter_code
_entity_poly.pdbx_strand_id
1 'polypeptide(L)'
;MKRIALTGIGNALVDIEYRVTEEELLAFGVQKGAMTLTEASRQAELIASLSDRDAHRSSGGSAANTVIAFAQFGGTAAFKSLLGRDDFGTVYAGEFTDLGIELDAELVDGEPTGTCLVMIT
;
A
#
# COMPACT_ATOMS: atom_id res chain seq x y z
N MET A 1 2.72 -9.97 -27.57
CA MET A 1 2.69 -9.07 -26.40
C MET A 1 1.42 -8.23 -26.48
N LYS A 2 0.69 -8.07 -25.36
CA LYS A 2 -0.41 -7.08 -25.30
C LYS A 2 0.21 -5.69 -25.45
N ARG A 3 -0.48 -4.76 -26.13
CA ARG A 3 -0.05 -3.35 -26.16
C ARG A 3 -0.43 -2.73 -24.82
N ILE A 4 0.55 -2.29 -24.04
CA ILE A 4 0.32 -1.52 -22.81
C ILE A 4 -0.06 -0.09 -23.19
N ALA A 5 -1.19 0.39 -22.68
CA ALA A 5 -1.70 1.75 -22.91
C ALA A 5 -1.24 2.74 -21.83
N LEU A 6 -1.01 2.25 -20.60
CA LEU A 6 -0.54 3.05 -19.47
C LEU A 6 0.52 2.28 -18.67
N THR A 7 1.62 2.94 -18.33
CA THR A 7 2.59 2.42 -17.36
C THR A 7 2.71 3.39 -16.20
N GLY A 8 2.48 2.89 -14.99
CA GLY A 8 2.75 3.62 -13.75
C GLY A 8 4.08 3.20 -13.14
N ILE A 9 4.68 4.12 -12.38
CA ILE A 9 5.84 3.84 -11.52
C ILE A 9 5.55 4.47 -10.17
N GLY A 10 5.78 3.74 -9.10
CA GLY A 10 5.61 4.28 -7.76
C GLY A 10 5.90 3.27 -6.67
N ASN A 11 5.79 3.71 -5.42
CA ASN A 11 5.99 2.85 -4.27
C ASN A 11 4.79 1.91 -4.12
N ALA A 12 5.05 0.61 -4.07
CA ALA A 12 4.08 -0.39 -3.63
C ALA A 12 3.93 -0.25 -2.12
N LEU A 13 2.73 0.11 -1.69
CA LEU A 13 2.39 0.27 -0.28
C LEU A 13 1.19 -0.63 0.01
N VAL A 14 1.27 -1.45 1.05
CA VAL A 14 0.08 -2.09 1.62
C VAL A 14 -0.58 -1.11 2.57
N ASP A 15 -1.82 -0.75 2.29
CA ASP A 15 -2.61 0.10 3.17
C ASP A 15 -3.12 -0.77 4.33
N ILE A 16 -2.88 -0.33 5.56
CA ILE A 16 -3.34 -0.95 6.80
C ILE A 16 -4.28 0.04 7.48
N GLU A 17 -5.57 -0.23 7.39
CA GLU A 17 -6.62 0.70 7.79
C GLU A 17 -7.16 0.37 9.18
N TYR A 18 -7.15 1.36 10.06
CA TYR A 18 -7.76 1.30 11.39
C TYR A 18 -8.79 2.41 11.58
N ARG A 19 -9.89 2.07 12.25
CA ARG A 19 -10.79 3.06 12.83
C ARG A 19 -10.23 3.52 14.18
N VAL A 20 -10.09 4.83 14.35
CA VAL A 20 -9.61 5.47 15.58
C VAL A 20 -10.51 6.66 15.91
N THR A 21 -10.45 7.17 17.13
CA THR A 21 -11.16 8.41 17.48
C THR A 21 -10.33 9.66 17.15
N GLU A 22 -10.96 10.84 17.13
CA GLU A 22 -10.24 12.11 16.94
C GLU A 22 -9.22 12.33 18.07
N GLU A 23 -9.54 11.94 19.30
CA GLU A 23 -8.64 12.04 20.45
C GLU A 23 -7.42 11.13 20.33
N GLU A 24 -7.60 9.91 19.82
CA GLU A 24 -6.52 8.96 19.57
C GLU A 24 -5.59 9.48 18.47
N LEU A 25 -6.15 9.97 17.36
CA LEU A 25 -5.37 10.54 16.26
C LEU A 25 -4.48 11.69 16.74
N LEU A 26 -5.03 12.58 17.58
CA LEU A 26 -4.29 13.66 18.23
C LEU A 26 -3.21 13.13 19.18
N ALA A 27 -3.53 12.12 20.01
CA ALA A 27 -2.58 11.51 20.95
C ALA A 27 -1.41 10.81 20.25
N PHE A 28 -1.64 10.25 19.06
CA PHE A 28 -0.58 9.65 18.24
C PHE A 28 0.33 10.70 17.56
N GLY A 29 -0.04 11.98 17.61
CA GLY A 29 0.69 13.06 16.96
C GLY A 29 0.55 13.05 15.43
N VAL A 30 -0.54 12.47 14.91
CA VAL A 30 -0.80 12.38 13.47
C VAL A 30 -1.69 13.53 13.04
N GLN A 31 -1.25 14.30 12.05
CA GLN A 31 -2.05 15.39 11.51
C GLN A 31 -3.17 14.84 10.61
N LYS A 32 -4.41 15.21 10.92
CA LYS A 32 -5.58 14.83 10.12
C LYS A 32 -5.49 15.36 8.69
N GLY A 33 -5.78 14.49 7.72
CA GLY A 33 -5.82 14.84 6.30
C GLY A 33 -4.46 15.06 5.64
N ALA A 34 -3.36 14.68 6.30
CA ALA A 34 -2.01 14.77 5.76
C ALA A 34 -1.37 13.38 5.61
N MET A 35 -0.32 13.30 4.79
CA MET A 35 0.58 12.15 4.73
C MET A 35 1.86 12.50 5.49
N THR A 36 2.17 11.72 6.52
CA THR A 36 3.43 11.86 7.28
C THR A 36 4.33 10.68 6.96
N LEU A 37 5.48 10.95 6.35
CA LEU A 37 6.54 9.95 6.25
C LEU A 37 7.11 9.70 7.65
N THR A 38 7.23 8.44 8.06
CA THR A 38 7.68 8.07 9.40
C THR A 38 8.65 6.90 9.34
N GLU A 39 9.45 6.76 10.39
CA GLU A 39 10.34 5.62 10.60
C GLU A 39 9.54 4.33 10.86
N ALA A 40 10.11 3.20 10.41
CA ALA A 40 9.49 1.89 10.55
C ALA A 40 9.19 1.51 12.01
N SER A 41 10.07 1.88 12.95
CA SER A 41 9.88 1.63 14.38
C SER A 41 8.63 2.34 14.92
N ARG A 42 8.45 3.62 14.55
CA ARG A 42 7.28 4.41 14.97
C ARG A 42 5.99 3.85 14.40
N GLN A 43 6.00 3.44 13.14
CA GLN A 43 4.83 2.81 12.53
C GLN A 43 4.48 1.48 13.24
N ALA A 44 5.48 0.65 13.55
CA ALA A 44 5.31 -0.59 14.28
C ALA A 44 4.73 -0.37 15.70
N GLU A 45 5.18 0.67 16.41
CA GLU A 45 4.62 1.05 17.71
C GLU A 45 3.13 1.39 17.63
N LEU A 46 2.75 2.19 16.62
CA LEU A 46 1.36 2.59 16.42
C LEU A 46 0.48 1.38 16.07
N ILE A 47 0.95 0.50 15.17
CA ILE A 47 0.24 -0.74 14.83
C ILE A 47 0.10 -1.63 16.07
N ALA A 48 1.14 -1.77 16.89
CA ALA A 48 1.09 -2.55 18.12
C ALA A 48 0.06 -1.99 19.12
N SER A 49 -0.06 -0.65 19.23
CA SER A 49 -1.07 -0.01 20.09
C SER A 49 -2.52 -0.22 19.62
N LEU A 50 -2.71 -0.64 18.36
CA LEU A 50 -4.01 -0.89 17.74
C LEU A 50 -4.24 -2.41 17.50
N SER A 51 -3.39 -3.27 18.05
CA SER A 51 -3.37 -4.71 17.77
C SER A 51 -4.61 -5.47 18.25
N ASP A 52 -5.40 -4.89 19.15
CA ASP A 52 -6.68 -5.41 19.64
C ASP A 52 -7.85 -5.11 18.69
N ARG A 53 -7.61 -4.40 17.58
CA ARG A 53 -8.61 -3.99 16.60
C ARG A 53 -8.46 -4.76 15.29
N ASP A 54 -9.60 -4.97 14.63
CA ASP A 54 -9.61 -5.46 13.26
C ASP A 54 -9.05 -4.39 12.31
N ALA A 55 -8.03 -4.78 11.55
CA ALA A 55 -7.44 -3.95 10.50
C ALA A 55 -7.90 -4.45 9.13
N HIS A 56 -8.35 -3.54 8.27
CA HIS A 56 -8.49 -3.85 6.85
C HIS A 56 -7.14 -3.68 6.15
N ARG A 57 -6.84 -4.56 5.19
CA ARG A 57 -5.58 -4.54 4.43
C ARG A 57 -5.87 -4.67 2.95
N SER A 58 -5.23 -3.84 2.15
CA SER A 58 -5.31 -3.89 0.68
C SER A 58 -4.03 -3.40 0.03
N SER A 59 -3.83 -3.72 -1.24
CA SER A 59 -2.86 -2.95 -2.03
C SER A 59 -3.25 -1.48 -2.06
N GLY A 60 -2.24 -0.64 -1.97
CA GLY A 60 -2.34 0.80 -2.03
C GLY A 60 -1.16 1.41 -2.77
N GLY A 61 -0.92 2.68 -2.48
CA GLY A 61 0.01 3.53 -3.21
C GLY A 61 -0.68 4.30 -4.33
N SER A 62 -0.46 5.62 -4.38
CA SER A 62 -1.20 6.53 -5.27
C SER A 62 -1.10 6.16 -6.77
N ALA A 63 0.12 5.86 -7.24
CA ALA A 63 0.34 5.46 -8.63
C ALA A 63 -0.26 4.08 -8.95
N ALA A 64 -0.17 3.13 -8.01
CA ALA A 64 -0.77 1.81 -8.13
C ALA A 64 -2.29 1.91 -8.24
N ASN A 65 -2.94 2.65 -7.33
CA ASN A 65 -4.39 2.87 -7.35
C ASN A 65 -4.87 3.50 -8.66
N THR A 66 -4.08 4.42 -9.22
CA THR A 66 -4.37 5.02 -10.53
C THR A 66 -4.30 4.00 -11.67
N VAL A 67 -3.26 3.15 -11.68
CA VAL A 67 -3.09 2.07 -12.67
C VAL A 67 -4.20 1.03 -12.55
N ILE A 68 -4.55 0.63 -11.32
CA ILE A 68 -5.62 -0.32 -11.03
C ILE A 68 -6.96 0.24 -11.54
N ALA A 69 -7.30 1.49 -11.22
CA ALA A 69 -8.52 2.12 -11.68
C ALA A 69 -8.59 2.17 -13.23
N PHE A 70 -7.49 2.54 -13.89
CA PHE A 70 -7.43 2.54 -15.36
C PHE A 70 -7.66 1.15 -15.97
N ALA A 71 -7.07 0.10 -15.37
CA ALA A 71 -7.27 -1.28 -15.79
C ALA A 71 -8.72 -1.74 -15.59
N GLN A 72 -9.34 -1.39 -14.45
CA GLN A 72 -10.74 -1.69 -14.16
C GLN A 72 -11.72 -0.99 -15.13
N PHE A 73 -11.34 0.17 -15.69
CA PHE A 73 -12.07 0.81 -16.77
C PHE A 73 -11.84 0.17 -18.16
N GLY A 74 -11.13 -0.96 -18.24
CA GLY A 74 -10.90 -1.72 -19.46
C GLY A 74 -9.58 -1.41 -20.17
N GLY A 75 -8.72 -0.60 -19.58
CA GLY A 75 -7.39 -0.31 -20.11
C GLY A 75 -6.40 -1.45 -19.92
N THR A 76 -5.35 -1.50 -20.76
CA THR A 76 -4.20 -2.40 -20.57
C THR A 76 -3.07 -1.64 -19.89
N ALA A 77 -2.66 -2.09 -18.71
CA ALA A 77 -1.71 -1.35 -17.89
C ALA A 77 -0.54 -2.20 -17.39
N ALA A 78 0.55 -1.50 -17.07
CA ALA A 78 1.70 -2.04 -16.36
C ALA A 78 2.06 -1.14 -15.17
N PHE A 79 2.70 -1.72 -14.16
CA PHE A 79 3.20 -1.00 -13.00
C PHE A 79 4.62 -1.44 -12.66
N LYS A 80 5.52 -0.49 -12.41
CA LYS A 80 6.89 -0.76 -11.98
C LYS A 80 7.10 -0.32 -10.54
N SER A 81 7.67 -1.21 -9.71
CA SER A 81 7.88 -0.94 -8.29
C SER A 81 9.01 -1.78 -7.68
N LEU A 82 9.17 -1.68 -6.37
CA LEU A 82 10.00 -2.55 -5.54
C LEU A 82 9.08 -3.20 -4.49
N LEU A 83 9.34 -4.46 -4.15
CA LEU A 83 8.66 -5.20 -3.09
C LEU A 83 9.69 -5.87 -2.19
N GLY A 84 9.35 -6.05 -0.92
CA GLY A 84 10.11 -6.89 -0.02
C GLY A 84 9.85 -8.37 -0.31
N ARG A 85 10.79 -9.24 0.10
CA ARG A 85 10.56 -10.70 0.11
C ARG A 85 9.78 -11.12 1.35
N ASP A 86 8.53 -10.71 1.42
CA ASP A 86 7.63 -11.00 2.54
C ASP A 86 6.19 -11.35 2.06
N ASP A 87 5.35 -11.68 3.03
CA ASP A 87 3.94 -12.04 2.78
C ASP A 87 3.18 -10.87 2.15
N PHE A 88 3.49 -9.64 2.53
CA PHE A 88 2.88 -8.44 1.94
C PHE A 88 3.25 -8.28 0.47
N GLY A 89 4.52 -8.47 0.11
CA GLY A 89 4.98 -8.43 -1.27
C GLY A 89 4.32 -9.53 -2.10
N THR A 90 4.17 -10.72 -1.52
CA THR A 90 3.50 -11.85 -2.17
C THR A 90 2.03 -11.55 -2.45
N VAL A 91 1.29 -11.04 -1.46
CA VAL A 91 -0.12 -10.66 -1.61
C VAL A 91 -0.27 -9.52 -2.62
N TYR A 92 0.57 -8.48 -2.52
CA TYR A 92 0.55 -7.33 -3.43
C TYR A 92 0.75 -7.77 -4.89
N ALA A 93 1.74 -8.63 -5.16
CA ALA A 93 1.98 -9.16 -6.50
C ALA A 93 0.83 -10.06 -7.01
N GLY A 94 0.21 -10.82 -6.11
CA GLY A 94 -0.98 -11.63 -6.40
C GLY A 94 -2.15 -10.77 -6.89
N GLU A 95 -2.45 -9.66 -6.22
CA GLU A 95 -3.54 -8.76 -6.61
C GLU A 95 -3.36 -8.19 -8.03
N PHE A 96 -2.14 -7.78 -8.39
CA PHE A 96 -1.86 -7.31 -9.76
C PHE A 96 -2.07 -8.41 -10.81
N THR A 97 -1.73 -9.65 -10.47
CA THR A 97 -1.96 -10.82 -11.33
C THR A 97 -3.45 -11.06 -11.53
N ASP A 98 -4.23 -11.03 -10.45
CA ASP A 98 -5.69 -11.23 -10.47
C ASP A 98 -6.42 -10.13 -11.25
N LEU A 99 -5.91 -8.89 -11.18
CA LEU A 99 -6.40 -7.75 -11.95
C LEU A 99 -5.93 -7.74 -13.42
N GLY A 100 -5.05 -8.66 -13.82
CA GLY A 100 -4.53 -8.75 -15.19
C GLY A 100 -3.62 -7.59 -15.59
N ILE A 101 -2.96 -6.96 -14.61
CA ILE A 101 -2.03 -5.83 -14.78
C ILE A 101 -0.60 -6.38 -14.81
N GLU A 102 0.23 -5.89 -15.74
CA GLU A 102 1.63 -6.32 -15.82
C GLU A 102 2.45 -5.66 -14.69
N LEU A 103 2.91 -6.45 -13.73
CA LEU A 103 3.76 -5.97 -12.64
C LEU A 103 5.24 -6.28 -12.92
N ASP A 104 6.05 -5.22 -13.01
CA ASP A 104 7.51 -5.28 -13.01
C ASP A 104 8.01 -4.82 -11.63
N ALA A 105 8.08 -5.75 -10.68
CA ALA A 105 8.54 -5.50 -9.33
C ALA A 105 9.83 -6.27 -9.02
N GLU A 106 10.90 -5.55 -8.72
CA GLU A 106 12.11 -6.16 -8.17
C GLU A 106 11.89 -6.52 -6.71
N LEU A 107 12.24 -7.76 -6.34
CA LEU A 107 12.19 -8.24 -4.97
C LEU A 107 13.50 -7.93 -4.26
N VAL A 108 13.44 -7.08 -3.23
CA VAL A 108 14.59 -6.62 -2.46
C VAL A 108 14.75 -7.46 -1.20
N ASP A 109 15.94 -8.02 -1.00
CA ASP A 109 16.28 -8.80 0.19
C ASP A 109 16.58 -7.88 1.39
N GLY A 110 16.06 -8.24 2.56
CA GLY A 110 16.34 -7.54 3.83
C GLY A 110 15.53 -6.27 4.06
N GLU A 111 14.77 -5.79 3.06
CA GLU A 111 13.87 -4.65 3.17
C GLU A 111 12.41 -5.14 3.13
N PRO A 112 11.52 -4.66 4.02
CA PRO A 112 10.11 -5.04 4.01
C PRO A 112 9.37 -4.36 2.86
N THR A 113 8.26 -4.97 2.42
CA THR A 113 7.28 -4.29 1.56
C THR A 113 6.74 -3.06 2.29
N GLY A 114 6.68 -1.94 1.57
CA GLY A 114 6.22 -0.67 2.14
C GLY A 114 4.79 -0.79 2.65
N THR A 115 4.48 -0.07 3.74
CA THR A 115 3.11 -0.02 4.28
C THR A 115 2.69 1.42 4.56
N CYS A 116 1.38 1.68 4.44
CA CYS A 116 0.76 2.93 4.83
C CYS A 116 -0.21 2.66 5.97
N LEU A 117 0.01 3.30 7.12
CA LEU A 117 -0.95 3.23 8.23
C LEU A 117 -2.04 4.27 8.00
N VAL A 118 -3.24 3.82 7.69
CA VAL A 118 -4.38 4.68 7.38
C VAL A 118 -5.30 4.74 8.60
N MET A 119 -5.45 5.93 9.17
CA MET A 119 -6.27 6.16 10.35
C MET A 119 -7.56 6.90 9.98
N ILE A 120 -8.69 6.25 10.19
CA ILE A 120 -10.02 6.74 9.81
C ILE A 120 -10.76 7.17 11.08
N THR A 121 -11.12 8.45 11.18
CA THR A 121 -11.94 9.02 12.27
C THR A 121 -13.38 9.30 11.84
#